data_AF-A0A1H5WET0-F1
#
_entry.id   AF-A0A1H5WET0-F1
#
_cell.length_a   1.000
_cell.length_b   1.000
_cell.length_c   1.000
_cell.angle_alpha   90.00
_cell.angle_beta   90.00
_cell.angle_gamma   90.00
#
_symmetry.space_group_name_H-M   'P 1'
#
loop_
_entity.id
_entity.type
_entity.pdbx_description
1 polymer ?
#
loop_
_entity_poly.entity_id
_entity_poly.type
_entity_poly.pdbx_seq_one_letter_code
_entity_poly.pdbx_strand_id
1 'polypeptide(L)'
;MKNDEGLDFALSRKTGHMVDVTMVARGLACDCVCAHCGALLQAKKGRKNRHHFAHYVAGRATGLCGGGRESALHAAARQLVAGWCTIELPALLVEEAGRRASIPGRVISIRSSELPDDMRGATYWGRDRVRPDVVMHAEGETIWAEILVTHAVGDSKRARLGRHAISTLEFDLAGMHREGSWTLATLEHALRTDVGIQRWAYHVEEARLRRQLREDSEASARPLTRMEVPWTGVAHDHEGEAPDPVLSGCAGSKAMDWAPLVFDPAMGLIPRDPAKRLAFIAQVYPEPTRYELSGAVAFLRRHPHGDGSCWVTIGGRSPGGRKSAYDAALSEFARSAGLHCVDFAIAGTREVRGPQCHEQLDRFFSALARSTAAEGLPASDL
;
A
#
# COMPACT_ATOMS: atom_id res chain seq x y z
N MET A 1 -39.40 -20.69 1.16
CA MET A 1 -38.87 -20.17 -0.12
C MET A 1 -37.60 -19.40 0.18
N LYS A 2 -36.41 -19.90 -0.17
CA LYS A 2 -35.20 -19.07 -0.13
C LYS A 2 -35.37 -18.03 -1.25
N ASN A 3 -35.48 -16.77 -0.84
CA ASN A 3 -35.66 -15.65 -1.76
C ASN A 3 -34.46 -15.60 -2.72
N ASP A 4 -34.75 -15.37 -4.00
CA ASP A 4 -33.77 -14.90 -4.99
C ASP A 4 -33.06 -13.67 -4.37
N GLU A 5 -31.80 -13.85 -3.96
CA GLU A 5 -31.03 -12.79 -3.32
C GLU A 5 -30.87 -11.65 -4.33
N GLY A 6 -31.50 -10.51 -4.06
CA GLY A 6 -31.50 -9.40 -5.02
C GLY A 6 -30.09 -9.02 -5.44
N LEU A 7 -29.86 -8.92 -6.76
CA LEU A 7 -28.56 -8.60 -7.34
C LEU A 7 -28.34 -7.09 -7.39
N ASP A 8 -27.11 -6.67 -7.15
CA ASP A 8 -26.73 -5.24 -7.22
C ASP A 8 -26.43 -4.80 -8.66
N PHE A 9 -25.93 -5.74 -9.48
CA PHE A 9 -25.48 -5.51 -10.85
C PHE A 9 -26.20 -6.42 -11.84
N ALA A 10 -26.25 -5.98 -13.09
CA ALA A 10 -26.81 -6.73 -14.20
C ALA A 10 -26.10 -6.41 -15.52
N LEU A 11 -26.21 -7.29 -16.51
CA LEU A 11 -25.71 -7.05 -17.86
C LEU A 11 -26.80 -6.35 -18.69
N SER A 12 -26.51 -5.14 -19.18
CA SER A 12 -27.41 -4.39 -20.07
C SER A 12 -27.43 -5.03 -21.46
N ARG A 13 -28.61 -5.39 -21.96
CA ARG A 13 -28.74 -5.92 -23.33
C ARG A 13 -28.51 -4.85 -24.41
N LYS A 14 -28.73 -3.59 -24.06
CA LYS A 14 -28.54 -2.45 -24.97
C LYS A 14 -27.07 -2.15 -25.20
N THR A 15 -26.27 -2.17 -24.14
CA THR A 15 -24.87 -1.72 -24.19
C THR A 15 -23.85 -2.85 -24.11
N GLY A 16 -24.26 -4.05 -23.67
CA GLY A 16 -23.34 -5.15 -23.39
C GLY A 16 -22.45 -4.92 -22.16
N HIS A 17 -22.74 -3.90 -21.35
CA HIS A 17 -21.97 -3.55 -20.16
C HIS A 17 -22.72 -3.88 -18.88
N MET A 18 -21.94 -4.19 -17.83
CA MET A 18 -22.45 -4.26 -16.47
C MET A 18 -22.93 -2.88 -16.03
N VAL A 19 -24.12 -2.85 -15.44
CA VAL A 19 -24.78 -1.67 -14.88
C VAL A 19 -25.25 -1.97 -13.47
N ASP A 20 -25.30 -0.96 -12.61
CA ASP A 20 -26.00 -1.07 -11.34
C ASP A 20 -27.46 -0.64 -11.46
N VAL A 21 -28.25 -1.02 -10.45
CA VAL A 21 -29.70 -0.78 -10.44
C VAL A 21 -30.05 0.71 -10.53
N THR A 22 -29.19 1.62 -10.06
CA THR A 22 -29.49 3.07 -10.07
C THR A 22 -29.53 3.63 -11.49
N MET A 23 -28.76 3.06 -12.41
CA MET A 23 -28.57 3.54 -13.79
C MET A 23 -29.69 3.18 -14.77
N VAL A 24 -30.61 2.29 -14.40
CA VAL A 24 -31.60 1.73 -15.34
C VAL A 24 -33.04 2.19 -15.06
N ALA A 25 -33.96 2.00 -15.99
CA ALA A 25 -35.39 2.22 -15.73
C ALA A 25 -35.95 1.22 -14.71
N ARG A 26 -37.07 1.55 -14.06
CA ARG A 26 -37.76 0.63 -13.13
C ARG A 26 -38.41 -0.55 -13.88
N GLY A 27 -38.52 -1.70 -13.22
CA GLY A 27 -39.21 -2.87 -13.75
C GLY A 27 -38.48 -3.52 -14.93
N LEU A 28 -39.23 -4.12 -15.86
CA LEU A 28 -38.70 -4.78 -17.05
C LEU A 28 -38.14 -3.82 -18.10
N ALA A 29 -38.47 -2.52 -17.99
CA ALA A 29 -37.90 -1.50 -18.86
C ALA A 29 -36.39 -1.30 -18.64
N CYS A 30 -35.78 -1.94 -17.64
CA CYS A 30 -34.32 -1.96 -17.48
C CYS A 30 -33.60 -2.69 -18.61
N ASP A 31 -34.27 -3.64 -19.29
CA ASP A 31 -33.71 -4.47 -20.37
C ASP A 31 -32.35 -5.10 -20.03
N CYS A 32 -32.28 -5.70 -18.83
CA CYS A 32 -31.08 -6.32 -18.29
C CYS A 32 -31.23 -7.84 -18.14
N VAL A 33 -30.10 -8.55 -18.17
CA VAL A 33 -30.02 -10.00 -17.96
C VAL A 33 -29.02 -10.36 -16.86
N CYS A 34 -29.22 -11.51 -16.23
CA CYS A 34 -28.28 -12.06 -15.25
C CYS A 34 -26.98 -12.47 -15.94
N ALA A 35 -25.84 -12.02 -15.42
CA ALA A 35 -24.52 -12.41 -15.92
C ALA A 35 -24.22 -13.91 -15.75
N HIS A 36 -24.93 -14.60 -14.84
CA HIS A 36 -24.76 -16.04 -14.60
C HIS A 36 -25.62 -16.90 -15.53
N CYS A 37 -26.94 -16.73 -15.48
CA CYS A 37 -27.89 -17.63 -16.16
C CYS A 37 -28.48 -17.05 -17.45
N GLY A 38 -28.20 -15.79 -17.77
CA GLY A 38 -28.74 -15.09 -18.94
C GLY A 38 -30.24 -14.76 -18.88
N ALA A 39 -30.94 -15.09 -17.78
CA ALA A 39 -32.36 -14.81 -17.64
C ALA A 39 -32.64 -13.31 -17.50
N LEU A 40 -33.83 -12.90 -17.95
CA LEU A 40 -34.30 -11.52 -17.83
C LEU A 40 -34.43 -11.09 -16.38
N LEU A 41 -34.01 -9.87 -16.10
CA LEU A 41 -34.10 -9.24 -14.80
C LEU A 41 -35.15 -8.11 -14.80
N GLN A 42 -35.73 -7.86 -13.65
CA GLN A 42 -36.53 -6.66 -13.37
C GLN A 42 -35.84 -5.79 -12.33
N ALA A 43 -35.72 -4.50 -12.59
CA ALA A 43 -35.17 -3.55 -11.63
C ALA A 43 -36.23 -3.18 -10.57
N LYS A 44 -36.05 -3.64 -9.33
CA LYS A 44 -36.90 -3.28 -8.20
C LYS A 44 -36.32 -2.05 -7.51
N LYS A 45 -37.00 -0.92 -7.68
CA LYS A 45 -36.68 0.37 -7.04
C LYS A 45 -37.81 0.76 -6.10
N GLY A 46 -37.52 1.01 -4.84
CA GLY A 46 -38.54 1.29 -3.84
C GLY A 46 -37.98 1.92 -2.58
N ARG A 47 -38.85 2.57 -1.82
CA ARG A 47 -38.48 3.25 -0.57
C ARG A 47 -38.31 2.31 0.63
N LYS A 48 -38.94 1.12 0.57
CA LYS A 48 -38.97 0.15 1.68
C LYS A 48 -37.90 -0.94 1.57
N ASN A 49 -37.57 -1.36 0.34
CA ASN A 49 -36.56 -2.38 0.08
C ASN A 49 -35.41 -1.74 -0.68
N ARG A 50 -34.17 -2.20 -0.43
CA ARG A 50 -33.00 -1.77 -1.20
C ARG A 50 -33.25 -1.90 -2.69
N HIS A 51 -32.66 -1.02 -3.48
CA HIS A 51 -32.69 -1.17 -4.93
C HIS A 51 -31.91 -2.44 -5.30
N HIS A 52 -32.51 -3.29 -6.12
CA HIS A 52 -31.87 -4.51 -6.61
C HIS A 52 -32.52 -4.97 -7.91
N PHE A 53 -31.81 -5.82 -8.63
CA PHE A 53 -32.38 -6.64 -9.69
C PHE A 53 -32.93 -7.94 -9.10
N ALA A 54 -34.05 -8.40 -9.65
CA ALA A 54 -34.60 -9.72 -9.35
C ALA A 54 -34.89 -10.44 -10.66
N HIS A 55 -34.80 -11.77 -10.66
CA HIS A 55 -35.17 -12.56 -11.83
C HIS A 55 -36.64 -12.36 -12.16
N TYR A 56 -36.93 -12.09 -13.44
CA TYR A 56 -38.30 -12.01 -13.91
C TYR A 56 -38.86 -13.41 -14.13
N VAL A 57 -39.95 -13.72 -13.43
CA VAL A 57 -40.62 -15.02 -13.49
C VAL A 57 -41.92 -14.85 -14.29
N ALA A 58 -41.84 -15.07 -15.60
CA ALA A 58 -43.00 -14.98 -16.51
C ALA A 58 -43.89 -16.24 -16.45
N GLY A 59 -44.33 -16.65 -15.26
CA GLY A 59 -45.18 -17.85 -15.08
C GLY A 59 -44.49 -19.20 -15.34
N ARG A 60 -43.18 -19.23 -15.55
CA ARG A 60 -42.36 -20.46 -15.49
C ARG A 60 -41.52 -20.43 -14.23
N ALA A 61 -41.40 -21.56 -13.54
CA ALA A 61 -40.45 -21.73 -12.45
C ALA A 61 -39.02 -21.60 -13.00
N THR A 62 -38.49 -20.38 -13.06
CA THR A 62 -37.07 -20.17 -13.22
C THR A 62 -36.41 -20.72 -11.97
N GLY A 63 -35.55 -21.73 -12.15
CA GLY A 63 -34.82 -22.35 -11.04
C GLY A 63 -34.03 -21.31 -10.25
N LEU A 64 -33.78 -21.62 -8.97
CA LEU A 64 -32.97 -20.77 -8.09
C LEU A 64 -31.61 -20.50 -8.76
N CYS A 65 -31.32 -19.23 -9.06
CA CYS A 65 -30.03 -18.82 -9.60
C CYS A 65 -28.99 -18.77 -8.48
N GLY A 66 -28.35 -19.90 -8.20
CA GLY A 66 -27.41 -20.03 -7.08
C GLY A 66 -26.17 -19.14 -7.20
N GLY A 67 -25.69 -18.85 -8.42
CA GLY A 67 -24.46 -18.09 -8.69
C GLY A 67 -24.67 -16.65 -9.17
N GLY A 68 -25.91 -16.15 -9.17
CA GLY A 68 -26.25 -14.86 -9.79
C GLY A 68 -25.51 -13.67 -9.18
N ARG A 69 -25.59 -13.53 -7.85
CA ARG A 69 -24.97 -12.42 -7.11
C ARG A 69 -23.45 -12.44 -7.20
N GLU A 70 -22.84 -13.62 -7.14
CA GLU A 70 -21.40 -13.80 -7.31
C GLU A 70 -20.95 -13.37 -8.71
N SER A 71 -21.56 -13.96 -9.74
CA SER A 71 -21.17 -13.70 -11.13
C SER A 71 -21.38 -12.24 -11.52
N ALA A 72 -22.44 -11.61 -11.00
CA ALA A 72 -22.72 -10.20 -11.26
C ALA A 72 -21.68 -9.27 -10.60
N LEU A 73 -21.26 -9.55 -9.35
CA LEU A 73 -20.21 -8.79 -8.67
C LEU A 73 -18.86 -8.98 -9.35
N HIS A 74 -18.50 -10.23 -9.69
CA HIS A 74 -17.28 -10.57 -10.43
C HIS A 74 -17.20 -9.82 -11.76
N ALA A 75 -18.25 -9.91 -12.58
CA ALA A 75 -18.31 -9.25 -13.88
C ALA A 75 -18.25 -7.72 -13.77
N ALA A 76 -18.91 -7.12 -12.77
CA ALA A 76 -18.86 -5.68 -12.55
C ALA A 76 -17.46 -5.20 -12.17
N ALA A 77 -16.80 -5.87 -11.22
CA ALA A 77 -15.44 -5.53 -10.80
C ALA A 77 -14.45 -5.70 -11.96
N ARG A 78 -14.55 -6.81 -12.69
CA ARG A 78 -13.76 -7.10 -13.88
C ARG A 78 -13.87 -6.00 -14.95
N GLN A 79 -15.10 -5.55 -15.24
CA GLN A 79 -15.33 -4.44 -16.17
C GLN A 79 -14.67 -3.14 -15.70
N LEU A 80 -14.80 -2.81 -14.41
CA LEU A 80 -14.21 -1.59 -13.84
C LEU A 80 -12.69 -1.62 -13.94
N VAL A 81 -12.05 -2.71 -13.48
CA VAL A 81 -10.59 -2.87 -13.52
C VAL A 81 -10.05 -2.77 -14.94
N ALA A 82 -10.72 -3.38 -15.92
CA ALA A 82 -10.31 -3.27 -17.33
C ALA A 82 -10.46 -1.85 -17.90
N GLY A 83 -11.35 -1.04 -17.35
CA GLY A 83 -11.56 0.36 -17.74
C GLY A 83 -10.58 1.35 -17.14
N TRP A 84 -9.64 0.92 -16.29
CA TRP A 84 -8.70 1.81 -15.64
C TRP A 84 -7.58 2.29 -16.57
N CYS A 85 -7.26 3.58 -16.50
CA CYS A 85 -6.07 4.16 -17.14
C CYS A 85 -4.86 4.26 -16.19
N THR A 86 -5.09 4.10 -14.89
CA THR A 86 -4.07 4.12 -13.84
C THR A 86 -4.45 3.18 -12.71
N ILE A 87 -3.45 2.57 -12.09
CA ILE A 87 -3.60 1.71 -10.91
C ILE A 87 -2.47 1.96 -9.91
N GLU A 88 -2.81 1.98 -8.63
CA GLU A 88 -1.85 1.92 -7.53
C GLU A 88 -1.56 0.45 -7.22
N LEU A 89 -0.30 0.05 -7.40
CA LEU A 89 0.19 -1.27 -7.06
C LEU A 89 0.56 -1.30 -5.57
N PRO A 90 0.12 -2.31 -4.80
CA PRO A 90 0.46 -2.42 -3.39
C PRO A 90 1.95 -2.71 -3.21
N ALA A 91 2.50 -2.35 -2.05
CA ALA A 91 3.85 -2.75 -1.69
C ALA A 91 3.97 -4.28 -1.61
N LEU A 92 5.07 -4.84 -2.09
CA LEU A 92 5.42 -6.22 -1.82
C LEU A 92 6.16 -6.27 -0.48
N LEU A 93 5.64 -7.05 0.47
CA LEU A 93 6.29 -7.28 1.77
C LEU A 93 6.67 -8.76 1.86
N VAL A 94 7.95 -9.04 2.11
CA VAL A 94 8.48 -10.39 2.25
C VAL A 94 9.12 -10.54 3.61
N GLU A 95 8.69 -11.55 4.36
CA GLU A 95 9.32 -11.97 5.61
C GLU A 95 9.90 -13.38 5.44
N GLU A 96 11.17 -13.54 5.80
CA GLU A 96 11.89 -14.80 5.68
C GLU A 96 12.99 -14.85 6.74
N ALA A 97 13.11 -15.98 7.44
CA ALA A 97 14.09 -16.18 8.52
C ALA A 97 14.15 -15.04 9.56
N GLY A 98 12.99 -14.49 9.94
CA GLY A 98 12.87 -13.40 10.92
C GLY A 98 13.36 -12.03 10.42
N ARG A 99 13.67 -11.90 9.12
CA ARG A 99 14.06 -10.65 8.46
C ARG A 99 12.99 -10.22 7.46
N ARG A 100 12.97 -8.93 7.14
CA ARG A 100 11.99 -8.34 6.22
C ARG A 100 12.69 -7.62 5.07
N ALA A 101 12.11 -7.75 3.88
CA ALA A 101 12.42 -6.95 2.71
C ALA A 101 11.12 -6.48 2.06
N SER A 102 11.18 -5.35 1.37
CA SER A 102 10.01 -4.82 0.69
C SER A 102 10.36 -4.20 -0.65
N ILE A 103 9.37 -4.17 -1.54
CA ILE A 103 9.34 -3.30 -2.70
C ILE A 103 8.19 -2.31 -2.47
N PRO A 104 8.47 -1.00 -2.48
CA PRO A 104 7.43 0.02 -2.33
C PRO A 104 6.33 -0.13 -3.38
N GLY A 105 5.09 0.17 -2.98
CA GLY A 105 4.00 0.34 -3.94
C GLY A 105 4.30 1.48 -4.91
N ARG A 106 3.66 1.45 -6.08
CA ARG A 106 3.83 2.48 -7.11
C ARG A 106 2.57 2.66 -7.92
N VAL A 107 2.36 3.87 -8.42
CA VAL A 107 1.31 4.15 -9.41
C VAL A 107 1.87 3.90 -10.80
N ILE A 108 1.12 3.17 -11.63
CA ILE A 108 1.46 2.94 -13.03
C ILE A 108 0.32 3.41 -13.95
N SER A 109 0.69 3.82 -15.15
CA SER A 109 -0.26 4.15 -16.23
C SER A 109 -0.53 2.91 -17.07
N ILE A 110 -1.81 2.58 -17.24
CA ILE A 110 -2.29 1.47 -18.06
C ILE A 110 -2.53 2.01 -19.47
N ARG A 111 -1.83 1.45 -20.46
CA ARG A 111 -1.96 1.80 -21.87
C ARG A 111 -3.16 1.11 -22.52
N SER A 112 -3.40 -0.14 -22.14
CA SER A 112 -4.53 -0.92 -22.62
C SER A 112 -4.80 -2.09 -21.68
N SER A 113 -6.03 -2.59 -21.72
CA SER A 113 -6.44 -3.77 -20.95
C SER A 113 -7.13 -4.78 -21.87
N GLU A 114 -6.98 -6.06 -21.54
CA GLU A 114 -7.69 -7.15 -22.22
C GLU A 114 -8.58 -7.89 -21.22
N LEU A 115 -9.71 -8.37 -21.74
CA LEU A 115 -10.68 -9.20 -21.04
C LEU A 115 -10.70 -10.59 -21.71
N PRO A 116 -9.82 -11.53 -21.29
CA PRO A 116 -9.68 -12.84 -21.93
C PRO A 116 -10.99 -13.65 -21.98
N ASP A 117 -11.88 -13.46 -21.01
CA ASP A 117 -13.35 -13.51 -21.01
C ASP A 117 -14.03 -13.69 -22.35
N ASP A 118 -13.91 -12.62 -23.11
CA ASP A 118 -14.93 -12.15 -24.03
C ASP A 118 -14.46 -12.33 -25.49
N MET A 119 -13.21 -12.76 -25.66
CA MET A 119 -12.59 -13.08 -26.93
C MET A 119 -13.10 -14.45 -27.42
N ARG A 120 -13.89 -14.45 -28.51
CA ARG A 120 -14.30 -15.68 -29.22
C ARG A 120 -13.05 -16.31 -29.84
N GLY A 121 -12.44 -17.24 -29.11
CA GLY A 121 -11.13 -17.82 -29.42
C GLY A 121 -10.25 -17.67 -28.20
N ALA A 122 -10.36 -18.62 -27.28
CA ALA A 122 -9.75 -18.53 -25.96
C ALA A 122 -8.23 -18.33 -26.06
N THR A 123 -7.77 -17.10 -25.78
CA THR A 123 -6.34 -16.80 -25.58
C THR A 123 -5.92 -17.37 -24.24
N TYR A 124 -5.62 -18.66 -24.24
CA TYR A 124 -4.98 -19.34 -23.13
C TYR A 124 -3.51 -18.94 -23.12
N TRP A 125 -3.01 -18.42 -22.00
CA TRP A 125 -1.60 -18.07 -21.88
C TRP A 125 -0.78 -19.33 -21.56
N GLY A 126 0.19 -19.59 -22.45
CA GLY A 126 1.15 -20.71 -22.40
C GLY A 126 0.56 -22.13 -22.38
N ARG A 127 1.44 -23.11 -22.16
CA ARG A 127 1.08 -24.55 -22.18
C ARG A 127 0.11 -24.94 -21.07
N ASP A 128 0.10 -24.19 -19.96
CA ASP A 128 -0.69 -24.49 -18.77
C ASP A 128 -2.12 -23.92 -18.83
N ARG A 129 -2.54 -23.27 -19.92
CA ARG A 129 -3.91 -22.74 -20.12
C ARG A 129 -4.42 -21.86 -18.98
N VAL A 130 -3.60 -20.92 -18.51
CA VAL A 130 -4.01 -19.95 -17.49
C VAL A 130 -4.75 -18.79 -18.15
N ARG A 131 -5.81 -18.32 -17.51
CA ARG A 131 -6.62 -17.20 -17.98
C ARG A 131 -6.88 -16.24 -16.82
N PRO A 132 -6.23 -15.07 -16.82
CA PRO A 132 -6.51 -14.03 -15.85
C PRO A 132 -7.86 -13.36 -16.18
N ASP A 133 -8.49 -12.78 -15.17
CA ASP A 133 -9.77 -12.07 -15.36
C ASP A 133 -9.56 -10.79 -16.17
N VAL A 134 -8.45 -10.08 -15.89
CA VAL A 134 -7.99 -8.88 -16.62
C VAL A 134 -6.49 -8.95 -16.86
N VAL A 135 -6.07 -8.58 -18.07
CA VAL A 135 -4.65 -8.29 -18.38
C VAL A 135 -4.51 -6.80 -18.55
N MET A 136 -3.60 -6.17 -17.81
CA MET A 136 -3.29 -4.74 -17.91
C MET A 136 -1.88 -4.58 -18.48
N HIS A 137 -1.77 -3.82 -19.58
CA HIS A 137 -0.51 -3.51 -20.23
C HIS A 137 -0.08 -2.09 -19.88
N ALA A 138 1.06 -1.97 -19.21
CA ALA A 138 1.69 -0.71 -18.88
C ALA A 138 2.99 -0.53 -19.69
N GLU A 139 3.69 0.57 -19.46
CA GLU A 139 4.99 0.79 -20.09
C GLU A 139 6.05 -0.16 -19.51
N GLY A 140 6.54 -1.09 -20.33
CA GLY A 140 7.63 -2.00 -19.95
C GLY A 140 7.22 -3.13 -19.00
N GLU A 141 5.96 -3.22 -18.59
CA GLU A 141 5.46 -4.30 -17.76
C GLU A 141 3.99 -4.67 -18.05
N THR A 142 3.66 -5.92 -17.77
CA THR A 142 2.28 -6.45 -17.81
C THR A 142 1.90 -6.87 -16.40
N ILE A 143 0.70 -6.51 -15.98
CA ILE A 143 0.12 -6.92 -14.69
C ILE A 143 -1.16 -7.70 -14.97
N TRP A 144 -1.32 -8.84 -14.32
CA TRP A 144 -2.57 -9.59 -14.32
C TRP A 144 -3.42 -9.23 -13.10
N ALA A 145 -4.74 -9.30 -13.25
CA ALA A 145 -5.66 -9.19 -12.13
C ALA A 145 -6.64 -10.36 -12.08
N GLU A 146 -6.91 -10.81 -10.86
CA GLU A 146 -7.85 -11.87 -10.49
C GLU A 146 -8.90 -11.28 -9.55
N ILE A 147 -10.18 -11.55 -9.82
CA ILE A 147 -11.29 -11.12 -8.99
C ILE A 147 -11.81 -12.34 -8.22
N LEU A 148 -11.68 -12.29 -6.90
CA LEU A 148 -12.12 -13.33 -5.98
C LEU A 148 -13.45 -12.92 -5.35
N VAL A 149 -14.48 -13.79 -5.39
CA VAL A 149 -15.79 -13.52 -4.78
C VAL A 149 -16.22 -14.59 -3.78
N THR A 150 -16.37 -15.86 -4.15
CA THR A 150 -16.67 -16.91 -3.15
C THR A 150 -15.71 -18.08 -3.14
N HIS A 151 -15.05 -18.36 -4.27
CA HIS A 151 -14.07 -19.45 -4.37
C HIS A 151 -12.66 -18.86 -4.45
N ALA A 152 -11.86 -19.06 -3.40
CA ALA A 152 -10.44 -18.69 -3.39
C ALA A 152 -9.74 -19.15 -4.68
N VAL A 153 -8.83 -18.33 -5.21
CA VAL A 153 -7.89 -18.76 -6.25
C VAL A 153 -7.11 -19.94 -5.66
N GLY A 154 -7.52 -21.16 -6.02
CA GLY A 154 -6.95 -22.38 -5.46
C GLY A 154 -5.44 -22.45 -5.72
N ASP A 155 -4.71 -23.11 -4.84
CA ASP A 155 -3.24 -23.21 -4.88
C ASP A 155 -2.71 -23.71 -6.24
N SER A 156 -3.50 -24.51 -6.96
CA SER A 156 -3.20 -24.96 -8.32
C SER A 156 -3.22 -23.83 -9.37
N LYS A 157 -4.10 -22.83 -9.23
CA LYS A 157 -4.15 -21.64 -10.10
C LYS A 157 -3.00 -20.69 -9.76
N ARG A 158 -2.70 -20.47 -8.48
CA ARG A 158 -1.52 -19.67 -8.03
C ARG A 158 -0.21 -20.25 -8.54
N ALA A 159 -0.02 -21.56 -8.40
CA ALA A 159 1.17 -22.25 -8.90
C ALA A 159 1.31 -22.18 -10.42
N ARG A 160 0.20 -22.18 -11.17
CA ARG A 160 0.20 -22.02 -12.63
C ARG A 160 0.48 -20.57 -13.04
N LEU A 161 -0.08 -19.58 -12.34
CA LEU A 161 0.22 -18.15 -12.55
C LEU A 161 1.71 -17.84 -12.36
N GLY A 162 2.33 -18.40 -11.31
CA GLY A 162 3.75 -18.19 -11.03
C GLY A 162 4.72 -18.72 -12.09
N ARG A 163 4.30 -19.66 -12.95
CA ARG A 163 5.13 -20.17 -14.06
C ARG A 163 5.26 -19.19 -15.23
N HIS A 164 4.39 -18.19 -15.29
CA HIS A 164 4.43 -17.16 -16.34
C HIS A 164 5.32 -15.97 -15.97
N ALA A 165 5.79 -15.88 -14.72
CA ALA A 165 6.61 -14.78 -14.22
C ALA A 165 5.99 -13.38 -14.42
N ILE A 166 4.64 -13.30 -14.45
CA ILE A 166 3.89 -12.05 -14.59
C ILE A 166 3.26 -11.72 -13.23
N SER A 167 3.59 -10.54 -12.69
CA SER A 167 3.00 -10.07 -11.43
C SER A 167 1.47 -10.03 -11.53
N THR A 168 0.80 -10.66 -10.56
CA THR A 168 -0.65 -10.87 -10.53
C THR A 168 -1.23 -10.29 -9.26
N LEU A 169 -2.14 -9.33 -9.40
CA LEU A 169 -2.96 -8.81 -8.33
C LEU A 169 -4.21 -9.65 -8.14
N GLU A 170 -4.66 -9.76 -6.90
CA GLU A 170 -5.95 -10.32 -6.55
C GLU A 170 -6.76 -9.28 -5.80
N PHE A 171 -8.03 -9.15 -6.20
CA PHE A 171 -9.05 -8.36 -5.53
C PHE A 171 -10.03 -9.31 -4.83
N ASP A 172 -9.97 -9.38 -3.50
CA ASP A 172 -10.81 -10.23 -2.65
C ASP A 172 -12.11 -9.51 -2.25
N LEU A 173 -13.18 -9.81 -2.98
CA LEU A 173 -14.52 -9.24 -2.77
C LEU A 173 -15.42 -10.16 -1.92
N ALA A 174 -14.87 -11.18 -1.25
CA ALA A 174 -15.67 -12.14 -0.48
C ALA A 174 -16.45 -11.51 0.67
N GLY A 175 -15.91 -10.46 1.29
CA GLY A 175 -16.63 -9.65 2.28
C GLY A 175 -17.80 -8.90 1.63
N MET A 176 -17.53 -8.22 0.51
CA MET A 176 -18.50 -7.39 -0.22
C MET A 176 -19.68 -8.19 -0.77
N HIS A 177 -19.43 -9.45 -1.18
CA HIS A 177 -20.47 -10.36 -1.61
C HIS A 177 -21.56 -10.56 -0.54
N ARG A 178 -21.22 -10.51 0.75
CA ARG A 178 -22.19 -10.73 1.84
C ARG A 178 -23.03 -9.50 2.11
N GLU A 179 -22.42 -8.31 2.10
CA GLU A 179 -23.05 -7.02 2.45
C GLU A 179 -24.09 -6.56 1.40
N GLY A 180 -23.71 -6.61 0.12
CA GLY A 180 -24.54 -6.13 -1.00
C GLY A 180 -24.90 -4.64 -0.96
N SER A 181 -25.85 -4.22 -1.79
CA SER A 181 -26.24 -2.80 -1.98
C SER A 181 -25.14 -1.96 -2.65
N TRP A 182 -24.30 -2.61 -3.46
CA TRP A 182 -23.23 -1.94 -4.19
C TRP A 182 -23.76 -1.19 -5.42
N THR A 183 -23.08 -0.11 -5.77
CA THR A 183 -23.20 0.57 -7.08
C THR A 183 -21.88 0.47 -7.80
N LEU A 184 -21.83 0.79 -9.10
CA LEU A 184 -20.55 0.79 -9.81
C LEU A 184 -19.58 1.79 -9.18
N ALA A 185 -20.08 2.94 -8.72
CA ALA A 185 -19.27 3.96 -8.07
C ALA A 185 -18.71 3.48 -6.71
N THR A 186 -19.51 2.84 -5.86
CA THR A 186 -19.00 2.36 -4.56
C THR A 186 -18.08 1.16 -4.71
N LEU A 187 -18.34 0.29 -5.69
CA LEU A 187 -17.45 -0.82 -6.03
C LEU A 187 -16.12 -0.31 -6.60
N GLU A 188 -16.13 0.65 -7.52
CA GLU A 188 -14.89 1.23 -8.06
C GLU A 188 -14.07 1.90 -6.97
N HIS A 189 -14.72 2.66 -6.07
CA HIS A 189 -14.05 3.27 -4.94
C HIS A 189 -13.35 2.22 -4.07
N ALA A 190 -14.07 1.17 -3.66
CA ALA A 190 -13.49 0.08 -2.87
C ALA A 190 -12.30 -0.58 -3.59
N LEU A 191 -12.44 -0.94 -4.86
CA LEU A 191 -11.37 -1.54 -5.68
C LEU A 191 -10.10 -0.67 -5.77
N ARG A 192 -10.23 0.66 -5.66
CA ARG A 192 -9.10 1.59 -5.73
C ARG A 192 -8.47 1.94 -4.39
N THR A 193 -9.24 1.91 -3.30
CA THR A 193 -8.80 2.50 -2.03
C THR A 193 -8.74 1.52 -0.87
N ASP A 194 -9.44 0.39 -0.96
CA ASP A 194 -9.45 -0.59 0.12
C ASP A 194 -8.24 -1.53 0.02
N VAL A 195 -7.23 -1.26 0.84
CA VAL A 195 -6.02 -2.08 0.94
C VAL A 195 -6.30 -3.48 1.47
N GLY A 196 -7.44 -3.72 2.12
CA GLY A 196 -7.84 -5.01 2.67
C GLY A 196 -8.28 -6.02 1.61
N ILE A 197 -8.70 -5.53 0.43
CA ILE A 197 -9.14 -6.40 -0.67
C ILE A 197 -8.07 -6.57 -1.75
N GLN A 198 -7.04 -5.73 -1.78
CA GLN A 198 -5.99 -5.79 -2.81
C GLN A 198 -4.72 -6.46 -2.28
N ARG A 199 -4.24 -7.49 -2.97
CA ARG A 199 -2.94 -8.13 -2.63
C ARG A 199 -2.23 -8.70 -3.84
N TRP A 200 -0.93 -8.93 -3.71
CA TRP A 200 -0.19 -9.75 -4.65
C TRP A 200 -0.59 -11.22 -4.50
N ALA A 201 -1.24 -11.79 -5.52
CA ALA A 201 -1.37 -13.25 -5.64
C ALA A 201 -0.05 -13.88 -6.06
N TYR A 202 0.74 -13.14 -6.84
CA TYR A 202 2.10 -13.47 -7.23
C TYR A 202 2.85 -12.20 -7.58
N HIS A 203 4.12 -12.09 -7.19
CA HIS A 203 5.01 -11.02 -7.64
C HIS A 203 6.35 -11.61 -8.10
N VAL A 204 6.82 -11.19 -9.28
CA VAL A 204 8.05 -11.73 -9.91
C VAL A 204 9.28 -11.64 -9.00
N GLU A 205 9.40 -10.55 -8.24
CA GLU A 205 10.53 -10.32 -7.32
C GLU A 205 10.45 -11.08 -5.98
N GLU A 206 9.32 -11.70 -5.63
CA GLU A 206 9.15 -12.31 -4.30
C GLU A 206 10.20 -13.39 -4.03
N ALA A 207 10.43 -14.29 -5.00
CA ALA A 207 11.41 -15.35 -4.87
C ALA A 207 12.85 -14.81 -4.72
N ARG A 208 13.19 -13.72 -5.43
CA ARG A 208 14.49 -13.05 -5.31
C ARG A 208 14.69 -12.49 -3.91
N LEU A 209 13.69 -11.77 -3.38
CA LEU A 209 13.76 -11.18 -2.04
C LEU A 209 13.86 -12.26 -0.96
N ARG A 210 13.08 -13.33 -1.04
CA ARG A 210 13.17 -14.45 -0.09
C ARG A 210 14.56 -15.09 -0.09
N ARG A 211 15.16 -15.28 -1.28
CA ARG A 211 16.53 -15.82 -1.39
C ARG A 211 17.55 -14.89 -0.74
N GLN A 212 17.48 -13.60 -1.06
CA GLN A 212 18.37 -12.58 -0.48
C GLN A 212 18.29 -12.57 1.05
N LEU A 213 17.09 -12.62 1.62
CA LEU A 213 16.90 -12.64 3.08
C LEU A 213 17.49 -13.91 3.73
N ARG A 214 17.39 -15.07 3.07
CA ARG A 214 18.03 -16.31 3.54
C ARG A 214 19.55 -16.19 3.53
N GLU A 215 20.13 -15.76 2.41
CA GLU A 215 21.57 -15.59 2.24
C GLU A 215 22.13 -14.59 3.27
N ASP A 216 21.44 -13.47 3.49
CA ASP A 216 21.85 -12.49 4.49
C ASP A 216 21.75 -13.05 5.92
N SER A 217 20.77 -13.91 6.21
CA SER A 217 20.61 -14.57 7.52
C SER A 217 21.74 -15.57 7.77
N GLU A 218 22.06 -16.41 6.79
CA GLU A 218 23.16 -17.38 6.85
C GLU A 218 24.54 -16.69 6.95
N ALA A 219 24.74 -15.58 6.24
CA ALA A 219 25.95 -14.78 6.32
C ALA A 219 26.15 -14.17 7.71
N SER A 220 25.08 -13.66 8.34
CA SER A 220 25.12 -13.15 9.71
C SER A 220 25.29 -14.23 10.77
N ALA A 221 24.93 -15.48 10.47
CA ALA A 221 25.08 -16.63 11.38
C ALA A 221 26.47 -17.28 11.34
N ARG A 222 27.33 -16.92 10.37
CA ARG A 222 28.72 -17.40 10.32
C ARG A 222 29.54 -16.72 11.43
N PRO A 223 30.17 -17.49 12.35
CA PRO A 223 31.03 -16.90 13.36
C PRO A 223 32.20 -16.19 12.69
N LEU A 224 32.43 -14.93 13.03
CA LEU A 224 33.65 -14.21 12.69
C LEU A 224 34.81 -14.99 13.32
N THR A 225 35.64 -15.65 12.51
CA THR A 225 36.92 -16.19 12.96
C THR A 225 37.73 -15.03 13.53
N ARG A 226 37.90 -15.06 14.85
CA ARG A 226 38.70 -14.11 15.63
C ARG A 226 40.14 -14.21 15.11
N MET A 227 40.53 -13.28 14.25
CA MET A 227 41.91 -13.11 13.85
C MET A 227 42.64 -12.53 15.06
N GLU A 228 43.42 -13.37 15.75
CA GLU A 228 44.24 -12.93 16.88
C GLU A 228 45.38 -12.06 16.35
N VAL A 229 45.29 -10.76 16.61
CA VAL A 229 46.39 -9.82 16.38
C VAL A 229 47.22 -9.78 17.66
N PRO A 230 48.53 -10.11 17.64
CA PRO A 230 49.36 -10.05 18.84
C PRO A 230 49.52 -8.60 19.29
N TRP A 231 49.00 -8.28 20.47
CA TRP A 231 49.15 -6.96 21.09
C TRP A 231 50.47 -6.93 21.85
N THR A 232 51.46 -6.17 21.37
CA THR A 232 52.69 -5.88 22.11
C THR A 232 52.41 -4.79 23.14
N GLY A 233 52.40 -5.16 24.42
CA GLY A 233 52.02 -4.30 25.52
C GLY A 233 52.98 -3.13 25.78
N VAL A 234 52.39 -2.01 26.18
CA VAL A 234 53.05 -1.01 27.02
C VAL A 234 52.15 -0.85 28.24
N ALA A 235 52.71 -1.20 29.40
CA ALA A 235 52.06 -1.05 30.70
C ALA A 235 52.07 0.41 31.13
N HIS A 236 50.95 0.90 31.65
CA HIS A 236 50.97 1.94 32.67
C HIS A 236 49.84 1.68 33.66
N ASP A 237 50.27 1.54 34.91
CA ASP A 237 49.47 1.29 36.09
C ASP A 237 48.62 2.50 36.43
N HIS A 238 47.33 2.29 36.66
CA HIS A 238 46.58 3.06 37.66
C HIS A 238 45.47 2.19 38.23
N GLU A 239 45.62 1.89 39.52
CA GLU A 239 44.64 1.25 40.38
C GLU A 239 43.36 2.08 40.42
N GLY A 240 42.25 1.41 40.12
CA GLY A 240 40.89 1.96 40.16
C GLY A 240 39.93 0.80 39.95
N GLU A 241 39.46 0.24 41.05
CA GLU A 241 38.65 -0.97 41.15
C GLU A 241 37.39 -0.91 40.26
N ALA A 242 37.38 -1.74 39.21
CA ALA A 242 36.18 -2.06 38.44
C ALA A 242 35.53 -3.30 39.07
N PRO A 243 34.26 -3.26 39.50
CA PRO A 243 33.58 -4.46 39.91
C PRO A 243 33.31 -5.35 38.69
N ASP A 244 33.62 -6.64 38.86
CA ASP A 244 33.27 -7.76 37.99
C ASP A 244 31.83 -7.65 37.46
N PRO A 245 31.56 -7.95 36.18
CA PRO A 245 30.21 -8.16 35.70
C PRO A 245 29.72 -9.49 36.26
N VAL A 246 29.15 -9.44 37.46
CA VAL A 246 28.29 -10.49 37.98
C VAL A 246 27.18 -10.68 36.96
N LEU A 247 27.14 -11.88 36.36
CA LEU A 247 25.97 -12.46 35.71
C LEU A 247 24.83 -12.51 36.73
N SER A 248 24.14 -11.40 36.91
CA SER A 248 22.89 -11.30 37.64
C SER A 248 21.76 -11.56 36.66
N GLY A 249 20.98 -12.60 36.95
CA GLY A 249 19.92 -13.10 36.11
C GLY A 249 18.91 -12.03 35.70
N CYS A 250 18.28 -12.27 34.55
CA CYS A 250 17.07 -11.58 34.12
C CYS A 250 15.91 -11.88 35.09
N ALA A 251 15.94 -11.28 36.27
CA ALA A 251 14.80 -11.11 37.15
C ALA A 251 14.34 -9.66 36.99
N GLY A 252 13.46 -9.42 36.03
CA GLY A 252 12.98 -8.07 35.75
C GLY A 252 12.26 -7.84 34.43
N SER A 253 11.88 -8.89 33.67
CA SER A 253 10.83 -8.70 32.67
C SER A 253 9.51 -8.56 33.42
N LYS A 254 9.15 -7.33 33.83
CA LYS A 254 7.73 -7.02 34.02
C LYS A 254 7.07 -7.39 32.70
N ALA A 255 6.21 -8.40 32.74
CA ALA A 255 5.33 -8.75 31.64
C ALA A 255 4.79 -7.44 31.05
N MET A 256 5.02 -7.24 29.76
CA MET A 256 4.58 -6.04 29.05
C MET A 256 3.07 -6.01 29.19
N ASP A 257 2.58 -5.17 30.09
CA ASP A 257 1.18 -5.01 30.40
C ASP A 257 0.48 -4.62 29.10
N TRP A 258 -0.19 -5.59 28.46
CA TRP A 258 -1.01 -5.41 27.26
C TRP A 258 -2.25 -4.60 27.62
N ALA A 259 -2.03 -3.36 28.07
CA ALA A 259 -3.05 -2.34 28.09
C ALA A 259 -3.70 -2.34 26.71
N PRO A 260 -5.04 -2.20 26.62
CA PRO A 260 -5.74 -2.30 25.35
C PRO A 260 -5.02 -1.44 24.31
N LEU A 261 -4.64 -2.02 23.17
CA LEU A 261 -4.06 -1.26 22.07
C LEU A 261 -5.19 -0.75 21.18
N VAL A 262 -4.98 0.38 20.56
CA VAL A 262 -5.87 0.89 19.51
C VAL A 262 -5.07 1.13 18.24
N PHE A 263 -5.71 0.97 17.11
CA PHE A 263 -5.09 1.26 15.82
C PHE A 263 -5.08 2.77 15.58
N ASP A 264 -3.90 3.30 15.28
CA ASP A 264 -3.65 4.65 14.79
C ASP A 264 -3.21 4.57 13.33
N PRO A 265 -3.84 5.34 12.42
CA PRO A 265 -3.54 5.26 10.99
C PRO A 265 -2.08 5.57 10.63
N ALA A 266 -1.37 6.38 11.43
CA ALA A 266 -0.01 6.82 11.16
C ALA A 266 1.05 6.01 11.92
N MET A 267 0.70 5.35 13.02
CA MET A 267 1.66 4.66 13.90
C MET A 267 1.34 3.18 14.17
N GLY A 268 0.24 2.66 13.61
CA GLY A 268 -0.18 1.28 13.83
C GLY A 268 -0.78 1.07 15.22
N LEU A 269 -0.45 -0.03 15.89
CA LEU A 269 -1.00 -0.31 17.22
C LEU A 269 -0.29 0.53 18.29
N ILE A 270 -1.04 1.41 18.94
CA ILE A 270 -0.56 2.27 20.02
C ILE A 270 -1.33 2.01 21.32
N PRO A 271 -0.76 2.33 22.50
CA PRO A 271 -1.49 2.21 23.77
C PRO A 271 -2.82 2.97 23.76
N ARG A 272 -3.90 2.35 24.26
CA ARG A 272 -5.19 3.03 24.47
C ARG A 272 -5.11 4.07 25.57
N ASP A 273 -4.30 3.80 26.59
CA ASP A 273 -4.04 4.74 27.68
C ASP A 273 -3.31 5.99 27.16
N PRO A 274 -3.84 7.21 27.37
CA PRO A 274 -3.25 8.44 26.83
C PRO A 274 -1.83 8.73 27.31
N ALA A 275 -1.49 8.44 28.57
CA ALA A 275 -0.16 8.71 29.11
C ALA A 275 0.88 7.75 28.53
N LYS A 276 0.57 6.45 28.48
CA LYS A 276 1.40 5.43 27.81
C LYS A 276 1.52 5.72 26.31
N ARG A 277 0.46 6.23 25.67
CA ARG A 277 0.47 6.64 24.27
C ARG A 277 1.42 7.80 24.01
N LEU A 278 1.37 8.86 24.82
CA LEU A 278 2.27 10.01 24.65
C LEU A 278 3.74 9.60 24.84
N ALA A 279 4.03 8.74 25.82
CA ALA A 279 5.37 8.19 26.01
C ALA A 279 5.82 7.35 24.80
N PHE A 280 4.93 6.52 24.25
CA PHE A 280 5.18 5.75 23.03
C PHE A 280 5.45 6.66 21.83
N ILE A 281 4.63 7.70 21.62
CA ILE A 281 4.80 8.65 20.53
C ILE A 281 6.13 9.39 20.67
N ALA A 282 6.49 9.86 21.86
CA ALA A 282 7.77 10.54 22.08
C ALA A 282 8.98 9.64 21.78
N GLN A 283 8.85 8.32 22.01
CA GLN A 283 9.91 7.35 21.73
C GLN A 283 10.02 7.00 20.24
N VAL A 284 8.89 6.81 19.55
CA VAL A 284 8.84 6.36 18.14
C VAL A 284 8.87 7.54 17.16
N TYR A 285 8.48 8.72 17.62
CA TYR A 285 8.38 9.95 16.83
C TYR A 285 9.12 11.10 17.53
N PRO A 286 10.46 11.07 17.56
CA PRO A 286 11.24 12.11 18.22
C PRO A 286 11.01 13.48 17.57
N GLU A 287 11.27 14.54 18.35
CA GLU A 287 11.25 15.91 17.88
C GLU A 287 12.18 16.08 16.66
N PRO A 288 11.77 16.83 15.63
CA PRO A 288 12.61 17.07 14.47
C PRO A 288 13.85 17.88 14.84
N THR A 289 14.95 17.63 14.15
CA THR A 289 16.12 18.52 14.20
C THR A 289 15.75 19.86 13.55
N ARG A 290 15.95 20.95 14.28
CA ARG A 290 15.58 22.30 13.86
C ARG A 290 16.81 23.08 13.43
N TYR A 291 16.73 23.73 12.26
CA TYR A 291 17.78 24.60 11.73
C TYR A 291 17.24 26.01 11.53
N GLU A 292 17.95 26.97 12.12
CA GLU A 292 17.69 28.39 12.01
C GLU A 292 18.31 28.94 10.72
N LEU A 293 17.50 29.51 9.83
CA LEU A 293 17.94 30.08 8.55
C LEU A 293 17.55 31.56 8.49
N SER A 294 18.21 32.36 7.65
CA SER A 294 17.84 33.77 7.47
C SER A 294 16.41 33.92 6.91
N GLY A 295 15.48 34.38 7.74
CA GLY A 295 14.06 34.56 7.40
C GLY A 295 13.25 33.27 7.26
N ALA A 296 13.79 32.10 7.63
CA ALA A 296 13.10 30.81 7.55
C ALA A 296 13.54 29.85 8.66
N VAL A 297 12.83 28.74 8.81
CA VAL A 297 13.20 27.62 9.67
C VAL A 297 13.02 26.31 8.90
N ALA A 298 13.99 25.42 9.01
CA ALA A 298 13.89 24.08 8.47
C ALA A 298 13.79 23.06 9.60
N PHE A 299 12.90 22.08 9.44
CA PHE A 299 12.74 20.94 10.34
C PHE A 299 13.08 19.67 9.57
N LEU A 300 14.04 18.90 10.07
CA LEU A 300 14.43 17.60 9.53
C LEU A 300 13.96 16.49 10.46
N ARG A 301 13.33 15.47 9.90
CA ARG A 301 12.78 14.35 10.64
C ARG A 301 13.05 13.05 9.87
N ARG A 302 13.34 11.95 10.57
CA ARG A 302 13.25 10.61 9.99
C ARG A 302 11.79 10.18 9.87
N HIS A 303 11.43 9.49 8.80
CA HIS A 303 10.07 8.99 8.64
C HIS A 303 9.71 8.02 9.78
N PRO A 304 8.51 8.12 10.37
CA PRO A 304 8.12 7.33 11.54
C PRO A 304 8.16 5.82 11.29
N HIS A 305 7.92 5.39 10.05
CA HIS A 305 7.95 3.98 9.67
C HIS A 305 9.37 3.40 9.46
N GLY A 306 10.43 4.20 9.63
CA GLY A 306 11.81 3.70 9.58
C GLY A 306 12.26 3.20 8.20
N ASP A 307 11.58 3.61 7.14
CA ASP A 307 11.84 3.20 5.74
C ASP A 307 13.09 3.86 5.12
N GLY A 308 13.92 4.50 5.94
CA GLY A 308 15.10 5.22 5.48
C GLY A 308 14.79 6.52 4.72
N SER A 309 13.57 7.05 4.83
CA SER A 309 13.20 8.37 4.31
C SER A 309 13.22 9.45 5.38
N CYS A 310 13.32 10.70 4.96
CA CYS A 310 13.26 11.88 5.81
C CYS A 310 12.16 12.84 5.34
N TRP A 311 11.53 13.51 6.30
CA TRP A 311 10.67 14.66 6.05
C TRP A 311 11.43 15.94 6.34
N VAL A 312 11.31 16.88 5.42
CA VAL A 312 11.90 18.22 5.53
C VAL A 312 10.79 19.24 5.39
N THR A 313 10.53 20.02 6.44
CA THR A 313 9.55 21.11 6.40
C THR A 313 10.26 22.45 6.48
N ILE A 314 10.02 23.33 5.50
CA ILE A 314 10.58 24.69 5.47
C ILE A 314 9.45 25.71 5.68
N GLY A 315 9.50 26.41 6.81
CA GLY A 315 8.58 27.49 7.17
C GLY A 315 9.22 28.86 6.99
N GLY A 316 8.48 29.81 6.43
CA GLY A 316 8.90 31.23 6.42
C GLY A 316 8.58 31.90 7.75
N ARG A 317 9.43 32.83 8.20
CA ARG A 317 9.21 33.58 9.46
C ARG A 317 8.61 34.97 9.27
N SER A 318 8.57 35.46 8.03
CA SER A 318 8.03 36.78 7.70
C SER A 318 7.42 36.78 6.30
N PRO A 319 6.44 37.64 6.00
CA PRO A 319 5.98 37.89 4.64
C PRO A 319 7.16 38.32 3.75
N GLY A 320 7.43 37.60 2.66
CA GLY A 320 8.63 37.80 1.82
C GLY A 320 9.84 36.94 2.20
N GLY A 321 9.68 35.97 3.12
CA GLY A 321 10.78 35.09 3.54
C GLY A 321 11.39 34.27 2.40
N ARG A 322 12.67 33.89 2.56
CA ARG A 322 13.48 33.12 1.58
C ARG A 322 13.06 31.65 1.43
N LYS A 323 11.85 31.26 1.86
CA LYS A 323 11.37 29.87 1.84
C LYS A 323 11.53 29.22 0.47
N SER A 324 11.09 29.89 -0.59
CA SER A 324 11.16 29.34 -1.96
C SER A 324 12.60 29.14 -2.43
N ALA A 325 13.53 30.00 -2.00
CA ALA A 325 14.95 29.86 -2.33
C ALA A 325 15.57 28.65 -1.61
N TYR A 326 15.24 28.44 -0.33
CA TYR A 326 15.71 27.27 0.42
C TYR A 326 15.08 25.96 -0.08
N ASP A 327 13.82 25.99 -0.51
CA ASP A 327 13.15 24.84 -1.12
C ASP A 327 13.76 24.47 -2.49
N ALA A 328 14.13 25.48 -3.29
CA ALA A 328 14.89 25.27 -4.52
C ALA A 328 16.29 24.70 -4.25
N ALA A 329 17.01 25.25 -3.27
CA ALA A 329 18.33 24.76 -2.86
C ALA A 329 18.29 23.30 -2.37
N LEU A 330 17.25 22.93 -1.62
CA LEU A 330 17.02 21.55 -1.21
C LEU A 330 16.81 20.62 -2.41
N SER A 331 16.07 21.07 -3.43
CA SER A 331 15.82 20.29 -4.65
C SER A 331 17.11 20.07 -5.47
N GLU A 332 17.95 21.10 -5.58
CA GLU A 332 19.26 21.01 -6.23
C GLU A 332 20.23 20.10 -5.48
N PHE A 333 20.30 20.25 -4.15
CA PHE A 333 21.10 19.38 -3.29
C PHE A 333 20.65 17.93 -3.40
N ALA A 334 19.36 17.65 -3.28
CA ALA A 334 18.85 16.29 -3.36
C ALA A 334 19.24 15.63 -4.70
N ARG A 335 19.09 16.35 -5.81
CA ARG A 335 19.48 15.84 -7.14
C ARG A 335 20.98 15.54 -7.24
N SER A 336 21.84 16.44 -6.74
CA SER A 336 23.30 16.23 -6.80
C SER A 336 23.79 15.13 -5.86
N ALA A 337 23.11 14.96 -4.73
CA ALA A 337 23.35 13.92 -3.73
C ALA A 337 22.76 12.53 -4.11
N GLY A 338 22.09 12.41 -5.26
CA GLY A 338 21.41 11.19 -5.67
C GLY A 338 20.22 10.82 -4.77
N LEU A 339 19.62 11.80 -4.10
CA LEU A 339 18.44 11.66 -3.27
C LEU A 339 17.18 11.98 -4.08
N HIS A 340 16.15 11.16 -3.90
CA HIS A 340 14.82 11.43 -4.46
C HIS A 340 14.06 12.37 -3.52
N CYS A 341 13.62 13.53 -4.00
CA CYS A 341 12.92 14.55 -3.22
C CYS A 341 11.58 14.87 -3.90
N VAL A 342 10.47 14.71 -3.18
CA VAL A 342 9.12 14.96 -3.69
C VAL A 342 8.32 15.83 -2.73
N ASP A 343 7.36 16.58 -3.27
CA ASP A 343 6.35 17.26 -2.45
C ASP A 343 5.53 16.24 -1.67
N PHE A 344 5.44 16.44 -0.36
CA PHE A 344 4.51 15.72 0.49
C PHE A 344 3.25 16.58 0.65
N ALA A 345 2.07 15.98 0.75
CA ALA A 345 0.76 16.64 0.73
C ALA A 345 0.51 17.71 1.82
N ILE A 346 1.51 18.04 2.63
CA ILE A 346 1.54 19.12 3.62
C ILE A 346 2.38 20.28 3.05
N ALA A 347 1.78 21.48 2.98
CA ALA A 347 2.41 22.64 2.37
C ALA A 347 3.81 22.95 2.95
N GLY A 348 4.82 22.99 2.08
CA GLY A 348 6.22 23.25 2.47
C GLY A 348 6.93 22.07 3.10
N THR A 349 6.38 20.85 2.99
CA THR A 349 7.03 19.61 3.42
C THR A 349 7.45 18.78 2.21
N ARG A 350 8.71 18.34 2.22
CA ARG A 350 9.29 17.42 1.25
C ARG A 350 9.52 16.07 1.89
N GLU A 351 9.26 15.00 1.14
CA GLU A 351 9.76 13.68 1.46
C GLU A 351 11.02 13.41 0.65
N VAL A 352 12.10 13.07 1.35
CA VAL A 352 13.43 12.84 0.77
C VAL A 352 13.89 11.42 1.08
N ARG A 353 14.27 10.66 0.04
CA ARG A 353 14.65 9.25 0.10
C ARG A 353 16.01 9.02 -0.55
N GLY A 354 16.81 8.13 0.03
CA GLY A 354 18.08 7.69 -0.54
C GLY A 354 19.11 7.27 0.51
N PRO A 355 20.28 6.77 0.09
CA PRO A 355 21.32 6.30 1.01
C PRO A 355 21.76 7.41 1.96
N GLN A 356 21.82 7.12 3.26
CA GLN A 356 22.27 8.09 4.29
C GLN A 356 21.53 9.44 4.22
N CYS A 357 20.25 9.43 3.81
CA CYS A 357 19.50 10.66 3.51
C CYS A 357 19.52 11.64 4.70
N HIS A 358 19.37 11.14 5.92
CA HIS A 358 19.36 11.96 7.12
C HIS A 358 20.71 12.63 7.36
N GLU A 359 21.81 11.87 7.29
CA GLU A 359 23.17 12.38 7.50
C GLU A 359 23.59 13.35 6.38
N GLN A 360 23.07 13.15 5.17
CA GLN A 360 23.28 14.07 4.05
C GLN A 360 22.50 15.39 4.24
N LEU A 361 21.22 15.31 4.60
CA LEU A 361 20.36 16.46 4.85
C LEU A 361 20.81 17.26 6.08
N ASP A 362 21.23 16.58 7.15
CA ASP A 362 21.75 17.22 8.35
C ASP A 362 23.00 18.06 8.05
N ARG A 363 23.94 17.50 7.27
CA ARG A 363 25.13 18.23 6.81
C ARG A 363 24.77 19.44 5.93
N PHE A 364 23.82 19.25 5.01
CA PHE A 364 23.33 20.32 4.14
C PHE A 364 22.72 21.47 4.93
N PHE A 365 21.74 21.20 5.81
CA PHE A 365 21.09 22.25 6.60
C PHE A 365 22.01 22.88 7.63
N SER A 366 22.94 22.12 8.21
CA SER A 366 23.98 22.68 9.09
C SER A 366 24.90 23.65 8.35
N ALA A 367 25.29 23.33 7.11
CA ALA A 367 26.10 24.23 6.29
C ALA A 367 25.32 25.48 5.87
N LEU A 368 24.06 25.31 5.47
CA LEU A 368 23.16 26.40 5.09
C LEU A 368 22.85 27.34 6.27
N ALA A 369 22.64 26.81 7.46
CA ALA A 369 22.46 27.60 8.68
C ALA A 369 23.71 28.45 8.97
N ARG A 370 24.92 27.86 8.87
CA ARG A 370 26.18 28.60 9.06
C ARG A 370 26.39 29.69 8.01
N SER A 371 26.11 29.41 6.73
CA SER A 371 26.31 30.41 5.67
C SER A 371 25.34 31.59 5.83
N THR A 372 24.07 31.31 6.15
CA THR A 372 23.06 32.36 6.34
C THR A 372 23.25 33.15 7.63
N ALA A 373 23.87 32.56 8.67
CA ALA A 373 24.31 33.28 9.86
C ALA A 373 25.53 34.17 9.57
N ALA A 374 26.46 33.74 8.72
CA ALA A 374 27.62 34.55 8.32
C ALA A 374 27.23 35.75 7.43
N GLU A 375 26.15 35.63 6.64
CA GLU A 375 25.56 36.74 5.89
C GLU A 375 24.82 37.77 6.79
N GLY A 376 24.61 37.47 8.08
CA GLY A 376 23.82 38.31 8.98
C GLY A 376 24.43 38.51 10.37
N LEU A 377 25.05 39.67 10.61
CA LEU A 377 25.17 40.32 11.93
C LEU A 377 25.19 41.86 11.76
N PRO A 378 24.55 42.67 12.64
CA PRO A 378 23.63 42.33 13.71
C PRO A 378 22.21 42.91 13.56
N ALA A 379 21.30 42.30 14.33
CA ALA A 379 20.09 42.94 14.82
C ALA A 379 20.47 44.08 15.80
N SER A 380 20.66 45.28 15.28
CA SER A 380 20.63 46.53 16.03
C SER A 380 20.16 47.62 15.08
N ASP A 381 18.83 47.76 14.98
CA ASP A 381 18.06 48.96 14.67
C ASP A 381 16.68 48.51 14.19
N LEU A 382 15.80 48.25 15.17
CA LEU A 382 14.37 48.58 15.24
C LEU A 382 13.69 47.83 16.40
#